data_AF-A0A522WKU9-F1
#
_entry.id   AF-A0A522WKU9-F1
#
_cell.length_a   1.000
_cell.length_b   1.000
_cell.length_c   1.000
_cell.angle_alpha   90.00
_cell.angle_beta   90.00
_cell.angle_gamma   90.00
#
_symmetry.space_group_name_H-M   'P 1'
#
loop_
_entity.id
_entity.type
_entity.pdbx_description
1 polymer ?
#
loop_
_entity_poly.entity_id
_entity_poly.type
_entity_poly.pdbx_seq_one_letter_code
_entity_poly.pdbx_strand_id
1 'polypeptide(L)'
;MQGDKLVSEFLSLVDVENYDTIYHKDIAGDKYFGMPLSGIVEAEKRLRAASEKAIAYFSMEYGLATSFYNKFSSVRPLSVNNKNQEQEVFSNFRLADYFFTLDVNNIIDLPIYSGGLGVLAGDTLKTMADYKLPCLGVGMLWNTGYFRQKFWFKYGQMPEKIHWDLSTYPGLIPLKNRVKLSLQSEDIYLRLWKYYVYSYRRDYAIPLLLLDANVEPND
;
A
#
# COMPACT_ATOMS: atom_id res chain seq x y z
N MET A 1 -15.72 14.34 19.96
CA MET A 1 -15.95 15.75 19.58
C MET A 1 -14.95 16.28 18.55
N GLN A 2 -13.61 16.23 18.74
CA GLN A 2 -12.66 16.67 17.70
C GLN A 2 -12.28 15.56 16.68
N GLY A 3 -12.13 14.31 17.14
CA GLY A 3 -11.84 13.17 16.26
C GLY A 3 -12.96 12.86 15.27
N ASP A 4 -14.22 12.84 15.72
CA ASP A 4 -15.38 12.56 14.86
C ASP A 4 -15.50 13.57 13.70
N LYS A 5 -15.14 14.83 13.97
CA LYS A 5 -15.09 15.87 12.94
C LYS A 5 -14.03 15.57 11.89
N LEU A 6 -12.86 15.10 12.30
CA LEU A 6 -11.72 14.84 11.43
C LEU A 6 -11.97 13.62 10.52
N VAL A 7 -12.62 12.58 11.07
CA VAL A 7 -13.11 11.44 10.26
C VAL A 7 -14.17 11.88 9.27
N SER A 8 -15.16 12.69 9.68
CA SER A 8 -16.17 13.21 8.76
C SER A 8 -15.56 14.02 7.63
N GLU A 9 -14.52 14.80 7.93
CA GLU A 9 -13.79 15.60 6.94
C GLU A 9 -13.00 14.72 5.98
N PHE A 10 -12.31 13.69 6.48
CA PHE A 10 -11.66 12.68 5.65
C PHE A 10 -12.65 12.00 4.69
N LEU A 11 -13.80 11.56 5.18
CA LEU A 11 -14.82 10.87 4.37
C LEU A 11 -15.49 11.78 3.35
N SER A 12 -15.53 13.10 3.59
CA SER A 12 -15.98 14.06 2.57
C SER A 12 -14.99 14.21 1.40
N LEU A 13 -13.73 13.85 1.62
CA LEU A 13 -12.65 13.97 0.63
C LEU A 13 -12.35 12.64 -0.06
N VAL A 14 -12.57 11.51 0.63
CA VAL A 14 -12.19 10.17 0.19
C VAL A 14 -13.38 9.23 0.32
N ASP A 15 -13.91 8.78 -0.81
CA ASP A 15 -15.05 7.88 -0.86
C ASP A 15 -14.62 6.41 -0.69
N VAL A 16 -14.44 6.01 0.56
CA VAL A 16 -13.99 4.66 0.95
C VAL A 16 -15.11 3.64 0.76
N GLU A 17 -14.83 2.58 0.01
CA GLU A 17 -15.77 1.48 -0.15
C GLU A 17 -15.83 0.63 1.13
N ASN A 18 -17.04 0.23 1.56
CA ASN A 18 -17.27 -0.55 2.77
C ASN A 18 -16.74 0.09 4.07
N TYR A 19 -16.75 1.43 4.16
CA TYR A 19 -16.32 2.15 5.37
C TYR A 19 -17.06 1.68 6.63
N ASP A 20 -18.40 1.78 6.63
CA ASP A 20 -19.22 1.50 7.82
C ASP A 20 -19.10 0.06 8.30
N THR A 21 -18.84 -0.88 7.39
CA THR A 21 -18.77 -2.32 7.71
C THR A 21 -17.36 -2.78 8.04
N ILE A 22 -16.34 -2.29 7.32
CA ILE A 22 -14.97 -2.83 7.37
C ILE A 22 -13.98 -1.86 8.03
N TYR A 23 -13.99 -0.59 7.62
CA TYR A 23 -12.90 0.35 7.93
C TYR A 23 -13.19 1.32 9.09
N HIS A 24 -14.44 1.41 9.57
CA HIS A 24 -14.84 2.37 10.62
C HIS A 24 -14.07 2.22 11.93
N LYS A 25 -13.50 1.05 12.24
CA LYS A 25 -12.67 0.84 13.44
C LYS A 25 -11.20 1.19 13.24
N ASP A 26 -10.72 1.03 12.01
CA ASP A 26 -9.33 1.34 11.63
C ASP A 26 -9.15 2.83 11.32
N ILE A 27 -10.22 3.51 10.89
CA ILE A 27 -10.29 4.94 10.58
C ILE A 27 -11.30 5.58 11.54
N ALA A 28 -10.83 5.91 12.74
CA ALA A 28 -11.64 6.39 13.84
C ALA A 28 -10.90 7.43 14.68
N GLY A 29 -11.66 8.34 15.30
CA GLY A 29 -11.08 9.39 16.15
C GLY A 29 -10.12 10.28 15.35
N ASP A 30 -8.86 10.32 15.75
CA ASP A 30 -7.80 11.09 15.07
C ASP A 30 -6.82 10.18 14.31
N LYS A 31 -7.19 8.92 14.04
CA LYS A 31 -6.28 7.90 13.48
C LYS A 31 -6.77 7.28 12.17
N TYR A 32 -5.79 6.92 11.35
CA TYR A 32 -5.88 6.11 10.15
C TYR A 32 -4.94 4.91 10.30
N PHE A 33 -5.47 3.72 10.56
CA PHE A 33 -4.71 2.49 10.82
C PHE A 33 -3.55 2.71 11.81
N GLY A 34 -3.85 3.36 12.94
CA GLY A 34 -2.87 3.68 13.99
C GLY A 34 -1.99 4.92 13.75
N MET A 35 -2.00 5.50 12.55
CA MET A 35 -1.25 6.70 12.19
C MET A 35 -2.13 7.97 12.28
N PRO A 36 -1.56 9.18 12.43
CA PRO A 36 -2.35 10.41 12.56
C PRO A 36 -3.17 10.72 11.30
N LEU A 37 -4.48 10.96 11.45
CA LEU A 37 -5.37 11.24 10.32
C LEU A 37 -5.28 12.72 9.85
N SER A 38 -4.86 13.64 10.72
CA SER A 38 -4.78 15.09 10.42
C SER A 38 -3.90 15.40 9.20
N GLY A 39 -2.72 14.78 9.11
CA GLY A 39 -1.80 14.98 7.99
C GLY A 39 -2.35 14.47 6.64
N ILE A 40 -3.21 13.45 6.68
CA ILE A 40 -3.91 12.95 5.48
C ILE A 40 -4.96 13.96 5.02
N VAL A 41 -5.79 14.43 5.94
CA VAL A 41 -6.88 15.36 5.63
C VAL A 41 -6.33 16.67 5.05
N GLU A 42 -5.25 17.19 5.63
CA GLU A 42 -4.59 18.37 5.11
C GLU A 42 -4.04 18.16 3.69
N ALA A 43 -3.40 17.02 3.42
CA ALA A 43 -2.90 16.71 2.09
C ALA A 43 -4.01 16.58 1.04
N GLU A 44 -5.10 15.89 1.37
CA GLU A 44 -6.26 15.74 0.49
C GLU A 44 -6.92 17.10 0.18
N LYS A 45 -7.00 18.01 1.16
CA LYS A 45 -7.48 19.37 0.94
C LYS A 45 -6.59 20.15 -0.01
N ARG A 46 -5.28 20.13 0.22
CA ARG A 46 -4.31 20.87 -0.59
C ARG A 46 -4.29 20.40 -2.05
N LEU A 47 -4.50 19.11 -2.29
CA LEU A 47 -4.66 18.58 -3.66
C LEU A 47 -5.88 19.12 -4.41
N ARG A 48 -6.92 19.58 -3.70
CA ARG A 48 -8.16 20.13 -4.26
C ARG A 48 -8.21 21.66 -4.18
N ALA A 49 -7.22 22.29 -3.55
CA ALA A 49 -7.17 23.73 -3.37
C ALA A 49 -6.80 24.41 -4.70
N ALA A 50 -7.70 25.26 -5.23
CA ALA A 50 -7.47 26.00 -6.47
C ALA A 50 -6.25 26.95 -6.42
N SER A 51 -5.79 27.30 -5.21
CA SER A 51 -4.63 28.16 -4.98
C SER A 51 -3.29 27.42 -5.07
N GLU A 52 -3.28 26.08 -5.09
CA GLU A 52 -2.05 25.29 -5.12
C GLU A 52 -1.88 24.54 -6.44
N LYS A 53 -0.62 24.44 -6.89
CA LYS A 53 -0.27 23.59 -8.03
C LYS A 53 0.04 22.19 -7.51
N ALA A 54 -0.88 21.26 -7.74
CA ALA A 54 -0.68 19.86 -7.39
C ALA A 54 0.24 19.13 -8.38
N ILE A 55 0.97 18.13 -7.89
CA ILE A 55 1.83 17.25 -8.68
C ILE A 55 1.16 15.87 -8.74
N ALA A 56 1.06 15.29 -9.94
CA ALA A 56 0.75 13.89 -10.11
C ALA A 56 2.04 13.15 -10.50
N TYR A 57 2.52 12.28 -9.61
CA TYR A 57 3.73 11.50 -9.83
C TYR A 57 3.35 10.07 -10.24
N PHE A 58 3.66 9.69 -11.48
CA PHE A 58 3.33 8.38 -12.02
C PHE A 58 4.53 7.44 -11.97
N SER A 59 4.33 6.23 -11.47
CA SER A 59 5.31 5.14 -11.53
C SER A 59 4.61 3.79 -11.61
N MET A 60 5.22 2.83 -12.30
CA MET A 60 4.71 1.46 -12.32
C MET A 60 4.93 0.70 -11.00
N GLU A 61 5.85 1.19 -10.18
CA GLU A 61 6.24 0.53 -8.93
C GLU A 61 6.54 1.57 -7.83
N TYR A 62 6.30 1.19 -6.58
CA TYR A 62 6.67 1.99 -5.39
C TYR A 62 7.26 1.12 -4.28
N GLY A 63 8.56 1.30 -4.02
CA GLY A 63 9.32 0.65 -2.95
C GLY A 63 9.19 1.41 -1.65
N LEU A 64 8.21 1.03 -0.83
CA LEU A 64 7.86 1.78 0.38
C LEU A 64 8.45 1.20 1.66
N ALA A 65 8.81 -0.08 1.65
CA ALA A 65 9.37 -0.80 2.79
C ALA A 65 8.47 -0.72 4.06
N THR A 66 7.20 -1.04 3.86
CA THR A 66 6.07 -0.82 4.79
C THR A 66 6.12 -1.66 6.07
N SER A 67 6.96 -2.69 6.11
CA SER A 67 7.19 -3.52 7.30
C SER A 67 7.91 -2.76 8.42
N PHE A 68 8.68 -1.71 8.09
CA PHE A 68 9.39 -0.87 9.06
C PHE A 68 9.14 0.63 8.89
N TYR A 69 8.95 1.12 7.66
CA TYR A 69 8.63 2.52 7.39
C TYR A 69 7.11 2.70 7.30
N ASN A 70 6.56 3.72 7.96
CA ASN A 70 5.10 3.99 7.98
C ASN A 70 4.24 2.76 8.31
N LYS A 71 4.65 2.01 9.34
CA LYS A 71 3.97 0.78 9.74
C LYS A 71 2.56 1.06 10.25
N PHE A 72 1.58 0.77 9.40
CA PHE A 72 0.17 0.79 9.77
C PHE A 72 -0.19 -0.40 10.67
N SER A 73 -1.18 -0.20 11.53
CA SER A 73 -1.76 -1.23 12.39
C SER A 73 -3.26 -1.31 12.15
N SER A 74 -3.80 -2.52 12.04
CA SER A 74 -5.24 -2.74 12.00
C SER A 74 -5.72 -3.39 13.29
N VAL A 75 -6.95 -3.07 13.70
CA VAL A 75 -7.66 -3.80 14.76
C VAL A 75 -8.18 -5.15 14.27
N ARG A 76 -8.29 -5.32 12.94
CA ARG A 76 -8.70 -6.58 12.32
C ARG A 76 -7.50 -7.52 12.24
N PRO A 77 -7.72 -8.84 12.37
CA PRO A 77 -6.66 -9.81 12.22
C PRO A 77 -6.11 -9.75 10.78
N LEU A 78 -4.78 -9.64 10.68
CA LEU A 78 -4.07 -9.69 9.42
C LEU A 78 -4.11 -11.12 8.85
N SER A 79 -4.39 -11.25 7.55
CA SER A 79 -4.29 -12.53 6.85
C SER A 79 -2.90 -13.15 7.01
N VAL A 80 -2.84 -14.48 7.11
CA VAL A 80 -1.58 -15.24 7.12
C VAL A 80 -0.74 -14.98 5.86
N ASN A 81 -1.39 -14.71 4.72
CA ASN A 81 -0.74 -14.41 3.45
C ASN A 81 -0.03 -13.06 3.45
N ASN A 82 -0.38 -12.16 4.37
CA ASN A 82 0.31 -10.88 4.53
C ASN A 82 1.45 -10.95 5.56
N LYS A 83 1.80 -12.14 6.05
CA LYS A 83 2.88 -12.34 7.03
C LYS A 83 4.01 -13.17 6.45
N ASN A 84 5.23 -12.73 6.69
CA ASN A 84 6.41 -13.57 6.60
C ASN A 84 6.48 -14.42 7.88
N GLN A 85 5.93 -15.63 7.82
CA GLN A 85 5.95 -16.57 8.95
C GLN A 85 7.34 -17.16 9.19
N GLU A 86 8.04 -17.49 8.11
CA GLU A 86 9.32 -18.19 8.15
C GLU A 86 10.31 -17.49 7.22
N GLN A 87 11.54 -17.27 7.70
CA GLN A 87 12.69 -16.96 6.85
C GLN A 87 13.57 -18.20 6.74
N GLU A 88 13.73 -18.69 5.52
CA GLU A 88 14.66 -19.78 5.20
C GLU A 88 16.10 -19.26 5.37
N VAL A 89 16.88 -19.92 6.21
CA VAL A 89 18.31 -19.61 6.34
C VAL A 89 19.03 -20.29 5.19
N PHE A 90 19.46 -19.51 4.21
CA PHE A 90 20.35 -20.03 3.16
C PHE A 90 21.79 -20.11 3.66
N SER A 91 22.37 -21.30 3.66
CA SER A 91 23.72 -21.55 4.15
C SER A 91 24.51 -22.46 3.22
N ASN A 92 25.82 -22.20 3.11
CA ASN A 92 26.75 -23.14 2.48
C ASN A 92 26.84 -24.48 3.25
N PHE A 93 26.39 -24.52 4.50
CA PHE A 93 26.23 -25.76 5.27
C PHE A 93 24.82 -26.33 5.06
N ARG A 94 24.67 -27.25 4.10
CA ARG A 94 23.38 -27.79 3.63
C ARG A 94 22.40 -28.26 4.71
N LEU A 95 22.89 -28.74 5.85
CA LEU A 95 22.01 -29.17 6.95
C LEU A 95 21.30 -27.97 7.61
N ALA A 96 21.91 -26.78 7.61
CA ALA A 96 21.29 -25.57 8.14
C ALA A 96 20.02 -25.19 7.36
N ASP A 97 19.98 -25.36 6.04
CA ASP A 97 18.78 -25.09 5.22
C ASP A 97 17.56 -25.94 5.66
N TYR A 98 17.80 -27.12 6.27
CA TYR A 98 16.74 -28.02 6.76
C TYR A 98 16.42 -27.84 8.24
N PHE A 99 17.41 -27.45 9.06
CA PHE A 99 17.25 -27.39 10.51
C PHE A 99 17.01 -25.98 11.05
N PHE A 100 17.39 -24.94 10.31
CA PHE A 100 17.28 -23.56 10.76
C PHE A 100 16.19 -22.82 10.00
N THR A 101 15.10 -22.58 10.72
CA THR A 101 14.08 -21.62 10.33
C THR A 101 13.98 -20.58 11.41
N LEU A 102 13.95 -19.30 11.02
CA LEU A 102 13.64 -18.21 11.93
C LEU A 102 12.14 -17.91 11.82
N ASP A 103 11.44 -18.00 12.94
CA ASP A 103 10.10 -17.45 13.05
C ASP A 103 10.21 -15.93 13.23
N VAL A 104 9.72 -15.19 12.22
CA VAL A 104 9.90 -13.73 12.17
C VAL A 104 8.58 -12.97 12.19
N ASN A 105 7.43 -13.66 12.19
CA ASN A 105 6.06 -13.15 12.39
C ASN A 105 5.77 -11.67 12.01
N ASN A 106 6.35 -11.21 10.90
CA ASN A 106 6.31 -9.82 10.47
C ASN A 106 5.39 -9.67 9.27
N ILE A 107 4.77 -8.50 9.13
CA ILE A 107 4.02 -8.17 7.91
C ILE A 107 4.97 -8.10 6.71
N ILE A 108 4.52 -8.57 5.55
CA ILE A 108 5.25 -8.38 4.29
C ILE A 108 5.25 -6.92 3.87
N ASP A 109 6.29 -6.47 3.18
CA ASP A 109 6.24 -5.19 2.48
C ASP A 109 5.14 -5.23 1.41
N LEU A 110 4.51 -4.08 1.15
CA LEU A 110 3.47 -3.95 0.13
C LEU A 110 4.07 -4.38 -1.22
N PRO A 111 3.62 -5.50 -1.83
CA PRO A 111 4.35 -6.17 -2.89
C PRO A 111 4.07 -5.52 -4.26
N ILE A 112 4.39 -4.24 -4.38
CA ILE A 112 4.14 -3.41 -5.57
C ILE A 112 5.43 -2.87 -6.20
N TYR A 113 6.56 -3.52 -5.93
CA TYR A 113 7.85 -3.18 -6.54
C TYR A 113 8.80 -4.38 -6.60
N SER A 114 9.82 -4.29 -7.46
CA SER A 114 10.80 -5.36 -7.70
C SER A 114 12.25 -4.92 -7.51
N GLY A 115 12.56 -3.64 -7.69
CA GLY A 115 13.96 -3.18 -7.66
C GLY A 115 14.15 -1.68 -7.46
N GLY A 116 15.32 -1.19 -7.89
CA GLY A 116 15.80 0.17 -7.60
C GLY A 116 14.92 1.30 -8.13
N LEU A 117 14.21 1.10 -9.25
CA LEU A 117 13.25 2.09 -9.76
C LEU A 117 12.07 2.28 -8.82
N GLY A 118 11.53 1.18 -8.29
CA GLY A 118 10.50 1.23 -7.27
C GLY A 118 10.99 1.92 -6.01
N VAL A 119 12.20 1.58 -5.52
CA VAL A 119 12.81 2.24 -4.36
C VAL A 119 12.95 3.75 -4.60
N LEU A 120 13.47 4.17 -5.75
CA LEU A 120 13.59 5.57 -6.12
C LEU A 120 12.22 6.28 -6.12
N ALA A 121 11.20 5.66 -6.69
CA ALA A 121 9.84 6.22 -6.71
C ALA A 121 9.23 6.32 -5.30
N GLY A 122 9.47 5.32 -4.46
CA GLY A 122 9.03 5.31 -3.06
C GLY A 122 9.72 6.38 -2.22
N ASP A 123 11.04 6.51 -2.34
CA ASP A 123 11.82 7.53 -1.63
C ASP A 123 11.52 8.94 -2.13
N THR A 124 11.17 9.09 -3.41
CA THR A 124 10.64 10.33 -3.97
C THR A 124 9.34 10.72 -3.26
N LEU A 125 8.39 9.79 -3.08
CA LEU A 125 7.15 10.08 -2.33
C LEU A 125 7.42 10.41 -0.86
N LYS A 126 8.32 9.68 -0.19
CA LYS A 126 8.70 9.99 1.20
C LYS A 126 9.29 11.40 1.32
N THR A 127 10.16 11.77 0.39
CA THR A 127 10.75 13.11 0.31
C THR A 127 9.68 14.17 0.07
N MET A 128 8.76 13.95 -0.87
CA MET A 128 7.63 14.84 -1.12
C MET A 128 6.75 15.01 0.12
N ALA A 129 6.58 13.95 0.93
CA ALA A 129 5.86 14.01 2.20
C ALA A 129 6.61 14.87 3.23
N ASP A 130 7.91 14.71 3.37
CA ASP A 130 8.76 15.49 4.28
C ASP A 130 8.76 16.98 3.93
N TYR A 131 8.78 17.32 2.63
CA TYR A 131 8.64 18.69 2.15
C TYR A 131 7.20 19.19 2.09
N LYS A 132 6.23 18.35 2.46
CA LYS A 132 4.79 18.65 2.44
C LYS A 132 4.32 19.20 1.10
N LEU A 133 4.77 18.60 -0.01
CA LEU A 133 4.33 19.01 -1.34
C LEU A 133 2.88 18.57 -1.57
N PRO A 134 2.06 19.37 -2.28
CA PRO A 134 0.73 18.93 -2.71
C PRO A 134 0.91 17.93 -3.86
N CYS A 135 1.12 16.66 -3.53
CA CYS A 135 1.40 15.60 -4.51
C CYS A 135 0.48 14.40 -4.34
N LEU A 136 0.19 13.72 -5.45
CA LEU A 136 -0.49 12.43 -5.53
C LEU A 136 0.42 11.45 -6.27
N GLY A 137 0.80 10.36 -5.62
CA GLY A 137 1.39 9.20 -6.31
C GLY A 137 0.32 8.43 -7.07
N VAL A 138 0.62 7.96 -8.27
CA VAL A 138 -0.27 7.11 -9.08
C VAL A 138 0.52 5.94 -9.61
N GLY A 139 0.08 4.71 -9.32
CA GLY A 139 0.72 3.50 -9.79
C GLY A 139 -0.21 2.31 -9.95
N MET A 140 0.37 1.13 -10.14
CA MET A 140 -0.34 -0.12 -10.34
C MET A 140 -0.40 -0.94 -9.04
N LEU A 141 -1.53 -1.61 -8.81
CA LEU A 141 -1.69 -2.58 -7.73
C LEU A 141 -1.43 -4.00 -8.24
N TRP A 142 -0.20 -4.47 -8.06
CA TRP A 142 0.20 -5.80 -8.53
C TRP A 142 -0.35 -6.90 -7.61
N ASN A 143 -1.32 -7.67 -8.10
CA ASN A 143 -2.00 -8.72 -7.32
C ASN A 143 -1.10 -9.92 -6.97
N THR A 144 -0.02 -10.16 -7.72
CA THR A 144 0.92 -11.27 -7.47
C THR A 144 2.34 -10.82 -7.14
N GLY A 145 2.53 -9.50 -6.94
CA GLY A 145 3.86 -8.88 -6.83
C GLY A 145 4.81 -9.28 -7.96
N TYR A 146 6.12 -9.26 -7.67
CA TYR A 146 7.15 -9.68 -8.62
C TYR A 146 7.31 -11.20 -8.63
N PHE A 147 8.01 -11.76 -7.64
CA PHE A 147 7.95 -13.17 -7.26
C PHE A 147 8.63 -13.34 -5.89
N ARG A 148 8.31 -14.41 -5.17
CA ARG A 148 9.06 -14.86 -4.00
C ARG A 148 10.18 -15.77 -4.47
N GLN A 149 11.41 -15.39 -4.17
CA GLN A 149 12.60 -16.18 -4.49
C GLN A 149 12.75 -17.32 -3.47
N LYS A 150 12.71 -18.56 -3.94
CA LYS A 150 13.10 -19.74 -3.15
C LYS A 150 14.40 -20.31 -3.72
N PHE A 151 15.18 -20.94 -2.85
CA PHE A 151 16.38 -21.65 -3.27
C PHE A 151 16.23 -23.14 -2.98
N TRP A 152 16.57 -23.97 -3.96
CA TRP A 152 16.57 -25.41 -3.82
C TRP A 152 17.92 -25.97 -4.24
N PHE A 153 18.49 -26.85 -3.41
CA PHE A 153 19.85 -27.37 -3.62
C PHE A 153 20.07 -28.03 -4.99
N LYS A 154 19.03 -28.61 -5.59
CA LYS A 154 19.11 -29.30 -6.89
C LYS A 154 18.90 -28.36 -8.09
N TYR A 155 18.07 -27.33 -7.92
CA TYR A 155 17.55 -26.53 -9.04
C TYR A 155 17.98 -25.06 -8.96
N GLY A 156 18.69 -24.66 -7.91
CA GLY A 156 19.06 -23.27 -7.68
C GLY A 156 17.84 -22.43 -7.33
N GLN A 157 17.74 -21.26 -7.95
CA GLN A 157 16.61 -20.36 -7.75
C GLN A 157 15.33 -20.90 -8.36
N MET A 158 14.25 -20.88 -7.59
CA MET A 158 12.91 -21.21 -8.03
C MET A 158 11.97 -20.02 -7.75
N PRO A 159 11.26 -19.49 -8.78
CA PRO A 159 10.29 -18.44 -8.58
C PRO A 159 8.98 -19.02 -8.02
N GLU A 160 8.41 -18.35 -7.02
CA GLU A 160 7.09 -18.63 -6.47
C GLU A 160 6.20 -17.39 -6.58
N LYS A 161 4.91 -17.58 -6.84
CA LYS A 161 3.96 -16.45 -6.82
C LYS A 161 3.83 -15.90 -5.40
N ILE A 162 3.83 -14.58 -5.26
CA ILE A 162 3.49 -13.95 -3.99
C ILE A 162 1.97 -14.05 -3.84
N HIS A 163 1.54 -14.73 -2.78
CA HIS A 163 0.14 -14.78 -2.39
C HIS A 163 -0.02 -13.81 -1.23
N TRP A 164 -0.85 -12.79 -1.42
CA TRP A 164 -1.15 -11.78 -0.41
C TRP A 164 -2.62 -11.39 -0.50
N ASP A 165 -3.15 -10.81 0.57
CA ASP A 165 -4.56 -10.45 0.68
C ASP A 165 -4.70 -8.94 0.79
N LEU A 166 -5.14 -8.32 -0.30
CA LEU A 166 -5.31 -6.88 -0.41
C LEU A 166 -6.31 -6.32 0.61
N SER A 167 -7.35 -7.11 0.96
CA SER A 167 -8.48 -6.66 1.80
C SER A 167 -8.13 -6.52 3.29
N THR A 168 -7.08 -7.22 3.73
CA THR A 168 -6.59 -7.19 5.11
C THR A 168 -5.27 -6.45 5.25
N TYR A 169 -4.69 -5.92 4.16
CA TYR A 169 -3.44 -5.17 4.23
C TYR A 169 -3.65 -3.80 4.93
N PRO A 170 -3.01 -3.52 6.08
CA PRO A 170 -3.27 -2.31 6.85
C PRO A 170 -2.90 -1.04 6.08
N GLY A 171 -3.79 -0.05 6.09
CA GLY A 171 -3.61 1.23 5.42
C GLY A 171 -3.95 1.24 3.94
N LEU A 172 -4.20 0.08 3.32
CA LEU A 172 -4.67 -0.04 1.94
C LEU A 172 -6.21 -0.11 1.92
N ILE A 173 -6.86 0.86 1.28
CA ILE A 173 -8.32 0.97 1.25
C ILE A 173 -8.85 1.01 -0.19
N PRO A 174 -9.94 0.30 -0.51
CA PRO A 174 -10.62 0.44 -1.79
C PRO A 174 -11.46 1.73 -1.81
N LEU A 175 -11.53 2.36 -2.97
CA LEU A 175 -12.41 3.50 -3.23
C LEU A 175 -13.66 3.04 -4.00
N LYS A 176 -14.80 3.71 -3.78
CA LYS A 176 -16.03 3.41 -4.53
C LYS A 176 -15.92 3.74 -6.02
N ASN A 177 -15.10 4.75 -6.34
CA ASN A 177 -14.90 5.21 -7.70
C ASN A 177 -14.16 4.14 -8.52
N ARG A 178 -14.61 3.92 -9.75
CA ARG A 178 -13.95 3.09 -10.75
C ARG A 178 -13.62 3.93 -11.97
N VAL A 179 -12.54 3.57 -12.65
CA VAL A 179 -12.12 4.22 -13.90
C VAL A 179 -12.42 3.27 -15.05
N LYS A 180 -13.03 3.79 -16.11
CA LYS A 180 -13.21 3.08 -17.38
C LYS A 180 -12.25 3.68 -18.40
N LEU A 181 -11.44 2.84 -19.03
CA LEU A 181 -10.55 3.21 -20.12
C LEU A 181 -11.06 2.54 -21.39
N SER A 182 -11.54 3.33 -22.34
CA SER A 182 -11.95 2.81 -23.65
C SER A 182 -10.73 2.69 -24.56
N LEU A 183 -10.38 1.45 -24.91
CA LEU A 183 -9.40 1.13 -25.94
C LEU A 183 -10.13 0.94 -27.29
N GLN A 184 -9.36 0.70 -28.36
CA GLN A 184 -9.94 0.50 -29.69
C GLN A 184 -10.81 -0.76 -29.78
N SER A 185 -10.40 -1.84 -29.11
CA SER A 185 -11.05 -3.16 -29.19
C SER A 185 -11.95 -3.48 -28.00
N GLU A 186 -11.72 -2.85 -26.84
CA GLU A 186 -12.37 -3.20 -25.59
C GLU A 186 -12.36 -2.05 -24.58
N ASP A 187 -13.21 -2.17 -23.57
CA ASP A 187 -13.21 -1.27 -22.42
C ASP A 187 -12.51 -1.97 -21.25
N ILE A 188 -11.51 -1.32 -20.66
CA ILE A 188 -10.84 -1.79 -19.45
C ILE A 188 -11.41 -1.04 -18.24
N TYR A 189 -11.77 -1.78 -17.21
CA TYR A 189 -12.26 -1.26 -15.94
C TYR A 189 -11.17 -1.36 -14.87
N LEU A 190 -10.92 -0.28 -14.16
CA LEU A 190 -9.94 -0.22 -13.08
C LEU A 190 -10.64 0.09 -11.75
N ARG A 191 -10.43 -0.76 -10.77
CA ARG A 191 -10.70 -0.46 -9.37
C ARG A 191 -9.59 0.44 -8.83
N LEU A 192 -9.97 1.37 -7.95
CA LEU A 192 -9.03 2.27 -7.31
C LEU A 192 -8.81 1.85 -5.86
N TRP A 193 -7.54 1.79 -5.48
CA TRP A 193 -7.12 1.62 -4.10
C TRP A 193 -6.30 2.83 -3.67
N LYS A 194 -6.34 3.16 -2.39
CA LYS A 194 -5.58 4.27 -1.83
C LYS A 194 -4.73 3.81 -0.65
N TYR A 195 -3.52 4.33 -0.61
CA TYR A 195 -2.54 4.18 0.47
C TYR A 195 -1.96 5.56 0.81
N TYR A 196 -1.31 5.71 1.96
CA TYR A 196 -0.74 6.99 2.39
C TYR A 196 0.72 6.85 2.81
N VAL A 197 1.57 7.70 2.25
CA VAL A 197 3.00 7.79 2.56
C VAL A 197 3.24 9.01 3.43
N TYR A 198 3.31 8.81 4.73
CA TYR A 198 3.64 9.83 5.73
C TYR A 198 5.07 10.36 5.63
N SER A 199 5.21 11.63 6.00
CA SER A 199 6.47 12.26 6.38
C SER A 199 7.08 11.56 7.60
N TYR A 200 8.39 11.74 7.80
CA TYR A 200 9.11 11.27 8.97
C TYR A 200 8.44 11.71 10.29
N ARG A 201 7.96 12.97 10.34
CA ARG A 201 7.26 13.55 11.51
C ARG A 201 5.82 13.10 11.64
N ARG A 202 5.27 12.42 10.63
CA ARG A 202 3.87 11.95 10.54
C ARG A 202 2.82 13.06 10.64
N ASP A 203 3.21 14.29 10.33
CA ASP A 203 2.36 15.48 10.34
C ASP A 203 1.82 15.85 8.95
N TYR A 204 2.21 15.09 7.93
CA TYR A 204 1.72 15.19 6.56
C TYR A 204 1.84 13.83 5.88
N ALA A 205 1.01 13.56 4.87
CA ALA A 205 1.09 12.33 4.09
C ALA A 205 0.78 12.56 2.62
N ILE A 206 1.49 11.87 1.74
CA ILE A 206 1.20 11.86 0.32
C ILE A 206 0.22 10.71 0.02
N PRO A 207 -0.97 10.97 -0.54
CA PRO A 207 -1.81 9.90 -1.07
C PRO A 207 -1.11 9.19 -2.22
N LEU A 208 -1.25 7.88 -2.25
CA LEU A 208 -0.82 6.99 -3.33
C LEU A 208 -2.07 6.27 -3.83
N LEU A 209 -2.46 6.56 -5.07
CA LEU A 209 -3.54 5.89 -5.78
C LEU A 209 -2.96 4.70 -6.55
N LEU A 210 -3.53 3.51 -6.33
CA LEU A 210 -3.10 2.28 -6.97
C LEU A 210 -4.25 1.72 -7.83
N LEU A 211 -3.96 1.51 -9.11
CA LEU A 211 -4.90 1.05 -10.13
C LEU A 211 -4.89 -0.48 -10.19
N ASP A 212 -6.06 -1.09 -10.09
CA ASP A 212 -6.25 -2.53 -10.05
C ASP A 212 -7.17 -2.97 -11.19
N ALA A 213 -6.61 -3.72 -12.13
CA ALA A 213 -7.33 -4.28 -13.28
C ALA A 213 -7.92 -5.67 -13.01
N ASN A 214 -7.67 -6.26 -11.83
CA ASN A 214 -8.18 -7.59 -11.47
C ASN A 214 -9.63 -7.50 -11.00
N VAL A 215 -10.53 -7.24 -11.95
CA VAL A 215 -11.97 -7.07 -11.72
C VAL A 215 -12.76 -7.86 -12.75
N GLU A 216 -13.87 -8.46 -12.31
CA GLU A 216 -14.76 -9.31 -13.12
C GLU A 216 -15.13 -8.73 -14.50
N PRO A 217 -15.37 -7.41 -14.70
CA PRO A 217 -15.66 -6.87 -16.03
C PRO A 217 -14.54 -6.96 -17.07
N ASN A 218 -13.32 -7.33 -16.68
CA ASN A 218 -12.16 -7.45 -17.58
C ASN A 218 -11.86 -8.90 -18.00
N ASP A 219 -12.59 -9.89 -17.48
CA ASP A 219 -12.39 -11.31 -17.77
C ASP A 219 -13.12 -11.80 -19.03
#